data_AF-A0A5J4QUA0-F1
#
_entry.id   AF-A0A5J4QUA0-F1
#
_cell.length_a   1.000
_cell.length_b   1.000
_cell.length_c   1.000
_cell.angle_alpha   90.00
_cell.angle_beta   90.00
_cell.angle_gamma   90.00
#
_symmetry.space_group_name_H-M   'P 1'
#
loop_
_entity.id
_entity.type
_entity.pdbx_description
1 polymer ?
#
loop_
_entity_poly.entity_id
_entity_poly.type
_entity_poly.pdbx_seq_one_letter_code
_entity_poly.pdbx_strand_id
1 'polypeptide(L)'
;MTKTMEKEKQASQVGKEAAIQEVLINLLIKLRECEKEFQEQANMICERTPSVSYDDTESKFYCGIGDCMAAVGYFVGENAIRDAYDKMPEPNPNVIVFETK
;
A
#
# COMPACT_ATOMS: atom_id res chain seq x y z
N MET A 1 -2.21 39.31 -1.08
CA MET A 1 -1.32 38.63 -0.11
C MET A 1 -1.72 37.17 0.17
N THR A 2 -2.69 36.61 -0.56
CA THR A 2 -3.31 35.28 -0.30
C THR A 2 -2.70 34.13 -1.12
N LYS A 3 -2.25 34.41 -2.35
CA LYS A 3 -1.75 33.40 -3.30
C LYS A 3 -0.47 32.66 -2.86
N THR A 4 0.36 33.31 -2.04
CA THR A 4 1.64 32.74 -1.56
C THR A 4 1.43 31.80 -0.38
N MET A 5 0.52 32.15 0.54
CA MET A 5 0.22 31.32 1.73
C MET A 5 -0.50 30.01 1.38
N GLU A 6 -1.34 30.00 0.33
CA GLU A 6 -2.00 28.78 -0.15
C GLU A 6 -0.98 27.79 -0.75
N LYS A 7 0.01 28.28 -1.51
CA LYS A 7 1.05 27.46 -2.13
C LYS A 7 1.96 26.78 -1.10
N GLU A 8 2.32 27.49 -0.02
CA GLU A 8 3.14 26.94 1.06
C GLU A 8 2.38 25.87 1.86
N LYS A 9 1.08 26.09 2.11
CA LYS A 9 0.23 25.10 2.79
C LYS A 9 0.06 23.82 1.96
N GLN A 10 -0.08 23.96 0.64
CA GLN A 10 -0.19 22.85 -0.29
C GLN A 10 1.13 22.06 -0.38
N ALA A 11 2.27 22.75 -0.48
CA ALA A 11 3.59 22.11 -0.52
C ALA A 11 3.94 21.36 0.79
N SER A 12 3.56 21.92 1.94
CA SER A 12 3.73 21.26 3.24
C SER A 12 2.85 20.01 3.39
N GLN A 13 1.64 20.05 2.85
CA GLN A 13 0.72 18.92 2.86
C GLN A 13 1.20 17.78 1.94
N VAL A 14 1.68 18.12 0.74
CA VAL A 14 2.26 17.16 -0.22
C VAL A 14 3.51 16.47 0.36
N GLY A 15 4.38 17.21 1.05
CA GLY A 15 5.56 16.62 1.70
C GLY A 15 5.21 15.63 2.82
N LYS A 16 4.13 15.90 3.57
CA LYS A 16 3.63 15.00 4.62
C LYS A 16 2.99 13.73 4.04
N GLU A 17 2.28 13.86 2.93
CA GLU A 17 1.63 12.76 2.23
C GLU A 17 2.65 11.78 1.62
N ALA A 18 3.70 12.31 0.98
CA ALA A 18 4.81 11.50 0.47
C ALA A 18 5.52 10.71 1.58
N ALA A 19 5.76 11.32 2.74
CA ALA A 19 6.36 10.65 3.88
C ALA A 19 5.48 9.52 4.45
N ILE A 20 4.16 9.73 4.50
CA ILE A 20 3.21 8.69 4.95
C ILE A 20 3.19 7.53 3.96
N GLN A 21 3.20 7.82 2.65
CA GLN A 21 3.21 6.78 1.62
C GLN A 21 4.48 5.92 1.70
N GLU A 22 5.65 6.53 1.91
CA GLU A 22 6.91 5.80 2.12
C GLU A 22 6.83 4.88 3.34
N VAL A 23 6.26 5.34 4.46
CA VAL A 23 6.05 4.52 5.65
C VAL A 23 5.14 3.32 5.36
N LEU A 24 4.05 3.52 4.63
CA LEU A 24 3.11 2.44 4.28
C LEU A 24 3.75 1.41 3.32
N ILE A 25 4.56 1.86 2.35
CA ILE A 25 5.31 0.97 1.47
C ILE A 25 6.32 0.14 2.28
N ASN A 26 7.08 0.79 3.17
CA ASN A 26 8.04 0.10 4.03
C ASN A 26 7.35 -0.90 4.97
N LEU A 27 6.16 -0.55 5.50
CA LEU A 27 5.36 -1.48 6.29
C LEU A 27 4.92 -2.70 5.46
N LEU A 28 4.46 -2.50 4.22
CA LEU A 28 4.06 -3.59 3.34
C LEU A 28 5.22 -4.53 3.02
N ILE A 29 6.41 -3.99 2.80
CA ILE A 29 7.66 -4.77 2.62
C ILE A 29 7.92 -5.60 3.88
N LYS A 30 7.84 -5.01 5.07
CA LYS A 30 8.08 -5.71 6.34
C LYS A 30 7.06 -6.81 6.61
N LEU A 31 5.79 -6.60 6.24
CA LEU A 31 4.76 -7.64 6.35
C LEU A 31 5.09 -8.84 5.42
N ARG A 32 5.56 -8.58 4.21
CA ARG A 32 6.01 -9.65 3.28
C ARG A 32 7.22 -10.41 3.80
N GLU A 33 8.20 -9.71 4.37
CA GLU A 33 9.35 -10.35 5.01
C GLU A 33 8.92 -11.23 6.19
N CYS A 34 8.01 -10.73 7.03
CA CYS A 34 7.45 -11.47 8.16
C CYS A 34 6.70 -12.74 7.72
N GLU A 35 5.87 -12.65 6.67
CA GLU A 35 5.17 -13.79 6.08
C GLU A 35 6.14 -14.90 5.67
N LYS A 36 7.23 -14.51 4.99
CA LYS A 36 8.27 -15.43 4.52
C LYS A 36 9.04 -16.08 5.67
N GLU A 37 9.51 -15.27 6.63
CA GLU A 37 10.26 -15.79 7.79
C GLU A 37 9.40 -16.73 8.65
N PHE A 38 8.11 -16.41 8.81
CA PHE A 38 7.18 -17.29 9.52
C PHE A 38 7.05 -18.63 8.81
N GLN A 39 6.85 -18.63 7.47
CA GLN A 39 6.76 -19.86 6.69
C GLN A 39 8.03 -20.72 6.81
N GLU A 40 9.21 -20.09 6.75
CA GLU A 40 10.49 -20.79 6.92
C GLU A 40 10.60 -21.45 8.30
N GLN A 41 10.23 -20.73 9.37
CA GLN A 41 10.25 -21.30 10.72
C GLN A 41 9.21 -22.39 10.94
N ALA A 42 8.00 -22.21 10.42
CA ALA A 42 6.93 -23.20 10.48
C ALA A 42 7.38 -24.52 9.86
N ASN A 43 7.94 -24.47 8.64
CA ASN A 43 8.49 -25.64 7.96
C ASN A 43 9.57 -26.33 8.78
N MET A 44 10.54 -25.57 9.32
CA MET A 44 11.61 -26.13 10.14
C MET A 44 11.10 -26.81 11.42
N ILE A 45 10.05 -26.28 12.05
CA ILE A 45 9.48 -26.85 13.26
C ILE A 45 8.71 -28.13 12.92
N CYS A 46 7.90 -28.11 11.86
CA CYS A 46 7.15 -29.27 11.38
C CYS A 46 8.07 -30.44 11.00
N GLU A 47 9.22 -30.17 10.37
CA GLU A 47 10.24 -31.19 10.08
C GLU A 47 10.84 -31.81 11.36
N ARG A 48 11.04 -31.00 12.41
CA ARG A 48 11.64 -31.45 13.67
C ARG A 48 10.66 -32.17 14.60
N THR A 49 9.37 -31.83 14.52
CA THR A 49 8.32 -32.34 15.43
C THR A 49 7.07 -32.76 14.66
N PRO A 50 7.12 -33.85 13.88
CA PRO A 50 6.01 -34.27 13.01
C PRO A 50 4.75 -34.73 13.75
N SER A 51 4.83 -34.92 15.08
CA SER A 51 3.68 -35.30 15.91
C SER A 51 2.83 -34.12 16.37
N VAL A 52 3.28 -32.88 16.16
CA VAL A 52 2.56 -31.67 16.53
C VAL A 52 2.12 -30.95 15.25
N SER A 53 0.81 -30.77 15.09
CA SER A 53 0.25 -29.92 14.04
C SER A 53 0.19 -28.48 14.52
N TYR A 54 0.61 -27.55 13.66
CA TYR A 54 0.51 -26.11 13.86
C TYR A 54 -0.55 -25.47 12.96
N ASP A 55 -1.37 -26.26 12.28
CA ASP A 55 -2.27 -25.82 11.21
C ASP A 55 -3.19 -24.67 11.64
N ASP A 56 -3.76 -24.73 12.85
CA ASP A 56 -4.62 -23.66 13.39
C ASP A 56 -3.83 -22.37 13.67
N THR A 57 -2.59 -22.51 14.16
CA THR A 57 -1.71 -21.36 14.42
C THR A 57 -1.25 -20.71 13.12
N GLU A 58 -0.82 -21.52 12.15
CA GLU A 58 -0.44 -21.07 10.82
C GLU A 58 -1.61 -20.40 10.11
N SER A 59 -2.80 -21.01 10.14
CA SER A 59 -4.01 -20.44 9.55
C SER A 59 -4.34 -19.07 10.14
N LYS A 60 -4.33 -18.93 11.47
CA LYS A 60 -4.55 -17.64 12.13
C LYS A 60 -3.52 -16.59 11.74
N PHE A 61 -2.25 -16.98 11.66
CA PHE A 61 -1.18 -16.08 11.23
C PHE A 61 -1.41 -15.61 9.79
N TYR A 62 -1.63 -16.54 8.85
CA TYR A 62 -1.83 -16.21 7.43
C TYR A 62 -3.08 -15.36 7.19
N CYS A 63 -4.18 -15.61 7.91
CA CYS A 63 -5.34 -14.74 7.87
C CYS A 63 -5.00 -13.33 8.37
N GLY A 64 -4.40 -13.20 9.55
CA GLY A 64 -4.10 -11.90 10.14
C GLY A 64 -3.11 -11.07 9.31
N ILE A 65 -2.03 -11.69 8.84
CA ILE A 65 -1.03 -11.01 8.02
C ILE A 65 -1.59 -10.64 6.64
N GLY A 66 -2.45 -11.50 6.07
CA GLY A 66 -3.20 -11.23 4.84
C GLY A 66 -4.08 -9.99 4.96
N ASP A 67 -4.87 -9.90 6.04
CA ASP A 67 -5.72 -8.74 6.32
C ASP A 67 -4.90 -7.45 6.49
N CYS A 68 -3.76 -7.52 7.19
CA CYS A 68 -2.85 -6.40 7.33
C CYS A 68 -2.28 -5.94 5.96
N MET A 69 -1.80 -6.87 5.14
CA MET A 69 -1.26 -6.54 3.81
C MET A 69 -2.32 -5.97 2.89
N ALA A 70 -3.55 -6.49 2.93
CA ALA A 70 -4.67 -5.98 2.15
C ALA A 70 -5.02 -4.54 2.54
N ALA A 71 -5.12 -4.26 3.85
CA ALA A 71 -5.41 -2.92 4.35
C ALA A 71 -4.32 -1.90 3.97
N VAL A 72 -3.05 -2.26 4.18
CA VAL A 72 -1.92 -1.37 3.83
C VAL A 72 -1.85 -1.17 2.31
N GLY A 73 -1.99 -2.24 1.53
CA GLY A 73 -1.98 -2.18 0.07
C GLY A 73 -3.11 -1.32 -0.51
N TYR A 74 -4.30 -1.37 0.10
CA TYR A 74 -5.42 -0.50 -0.27
C TYR A 74 -5.04 0.98 -0.13
N PHE A 75 -4.50 1.41 1.02
CA PHE A 75 -4.12 2.82 1.21
C PHE A 75 -2.99 3.28 0.27
N VAL A 76 -2.01 2.40 0.00
CA VAL A 76 -0.96 2.70 -0.98
C VAL A 76 -1.55 2.88 -2.38
N GLY A 77 -2.47 2.00 -2.78
CA GLY A 77 -3.15 2.04 -4.07
C GLY A 77 -4.04 3.27 -4.23
N GLU A 78 -4.87 3.58 -3.25
CA GLU A 78 -5.71 4.78 -3.23
C GLU A 78 -4.88 6.06 -3.39
N ASN A 79 -3.74 6.13 -2.70
CA ASN A 79 -2.84 7.28 -2.86
C ASN A 79 -2.29 7.38 -4.29
N ALA A 80 -1.85 6.26 -4.87
CA ALA A 80 -1.35 6.24 -6.24
C ALA A 80 -2.41 6.63 -7.28
N ILE A 81 -3.67 6.21 -7.09
CA ILE A 81 -4.79 6.58 -7.95
C ILE A 81 -5.07 8.08 -7.87
N ARG A 82 -5.13 8.62 -6.64
CA ARG A 82 -5.33 10.06 -6.43
C ARG A 82 -4.20 10.90 -7.03
N ASP A 83 -2.95 10.50 -6.82
CA ASP A 83 -1.78 11.17 -7.41
C ASP A 83 -1.82 11.14 -8.94
N ALA A 84 -2.35 10.08 -9.54
CA ALA A 84 -2.53 9.99 -10.99
C ALA A 84 -3.68 10.87 -11.47
N TYR A 85 -4.80 10.90 -10.74
CA TYR A 85 -5.96 11.74 -11.03
C TYR A 85 -5.62 13.23 -10.99
N ASP A 86 -4.89 13.68 -9.97
CA ASP A 86 -4.47 15.08 -9.82
C ASP A 86 -3.53 15.56 -10.94
N LYS A 87 -2.87 14.62 -11.64
CA LYS A 87 -2.01 14.90 -12.79
C LYS A 87 -2.77 14.82 -14.12
N MET A 88 -4.03 14.38 -14.13
CA MET A 88 -4.83 14.38 -15.34
C MET A 88 -5.16 15.84 -15.72
N PRO A 89 -4.91 16.25 -16.98
CA PRO A 89 -5.32 17.57 -17.42
C PRO A 89 -6.84 17.69 -17.36
N GLU A 90 -7.34 18.80 -16.82
CA GLU A 90 -8.77 19.10 -16.87
C GLU A 90 -9.24 19.02 -18.33
N PRO A 91 -10.38 18.36 -18.62
CA PRO A 91 -10.92 18.34 -19.96
C PRO A 91 -11.15 19.78 -20.39
N ASN A 92 -10.47 20.22 -21.44
CA ASN A 92 -10.72 21.55 -22.01
C ASN A 92 -12.16 21.55 -22.51
N PRO A 93 -13.09 22.34 -21.91
CA PRO A 93 -14.52 22.23 -22.18
C PRO A 93 -14.90 22.51 -23.65
N ASN A 94 -13.97 23.01 -24.46
CA ASN A 94 -14.19 23.39 -25.85
C ASN A 94 -13.53 22.46 -26.89
N VAL A 95 -13.01 21.28 -26.52
CA VAL A 95 -12.39 20.36 -27.50
C VAL A 95 -13.06 18.99 -27.46
N ILE A 96 -13.96 18.74 -28.40
CA ILE A 96 -14.47 17.39 -28.70
C ILE A 96 -13.49 16.73 -29.67
N VAL A 97 -12.77 15.71 -29.20
CA VAL A 97 -11.89 14.90 -30.06
C VAL A 97 -12.72 13.74 -30.61
N PHE A 98 -12.98 13.74 -31.92
CA PHE A 98 -13.51 12.56 -32.59
C PHE A 98 -12.34 11.67 -33.00
N GLU A 99 -12.29 10.45 -32.46
CA GLU A 99 -11.40 9.41 -32.95
C GLU A 99 -11.88 8.95 -34.33
N THR A 100 -11.12 9.31 -35.37
CA THR A 100 -11.31 8.75 -36.71
C THR A 100 -10.65 7.38 -36.79
N LYS A 101 -11.47 6.34 -36.98
CA LYS A 101 -11.04 5.00 -37.38
C LYS A 101 -10.36 4.99 -38.74
#